data_AF-A0A2I6S3Z2-F1
#
_entry.id   AF-A0A2I6S3Z2-F1
#
_cell.length_a   1.000
_cell.length_b   1.000
_cell.length_c   1.000
_cell.angle_alpha   90.00
_cell.angle_beta   90.00
_cell.angle_gamma   90.00
#
_symmetry.space_group_name_H-M   'P 1'
#
loop_
_entity.id
_entity.type
_entity.pdbx_description
1 polymer ?
#
loop_
_entity_poly.entity_id
_entity_poly.type
_entity_poly.pdbx_seq_one_letter_code
_entity_poly.pdbx_strand_id
1 'polypeptide(L)'
;MSDTPKDQDPIEMLKRMWSGAGVPLPGMVAPTLDIDELDKRIGDLRTVEHWLKMNLNMLQATVQGLEVQRSRLAALKAMATQTSASAGGAGTAQDNPFVAAMWPWNMMQPPPADSDKSAKPPDKTPAARKPRARK
;
A
#
# COMPACT_ATOMS: atom_id res chain seq x y z
N MET A 1 22.27 12.18 44.17
CA MET A 1 23.15 12.72 43.13
C MET A 1 22.45 12.57 41.79
N SER A 2 22.29 13.68 41.10
CA SER A 2 21.63 13.83 39.80
C SER A 2 22.56 13.32 38.69
N ASP A 3 22.05 12.54 37.75
CA ASP A 3 22.58 12.48 36.38
C ASP A 3 21.49 11.92 35.46
N THR A 4 20.52 12.79 35.15
CA THR A 4 19.67 12.63 33.97
C THR A 4 20.49 13.17 32.80
N PRO A 5 20.93 12.35 31.83
CA PRO A 5 21.56 12.88 30.64
C PRO A 5 20.45 13.59 29.86
N LYS A 6 20.39 14.92 29.99
CA LYS A 6 19.61 15.78 29.11
C LYS A 6 19.89 15.36 27.67
N ASP A 7 18.82 14.96 27.01
CA ASP A 7 18.57 15.07 25.58
C ASP A 7 19.71 15.77 24.83
N GLN A 8 20.47 14.99 24.07
CA GLN A 8 21.50 15.52 23.18
C GLN A 8 20.82 16.49 22.21
N ASP A 9 20.93 17.78 22.48
CA ASP A 9 20.28 18.81 21.69
C ASP A 9 20.70 18.66 20.22
N PRO A 10 19.76 18.40 19.29
CA PRO A 10 20.07 18.19 17.88
C PRO A 10 20.79 19.40 17.25
N ILE A 11 20.62 20.57 17.87
CA ILE A 11 21.31 21.82 17.52
C ILE A 11 22.80 21.79 17.88
N GLU A 12 23.21 21.13 18.97
CA GLU A 12 24.63 20.99 19.34
C GLU A 12 25.34 19.96 18.46
N MET A 13 24.64 18.89 18.03
CA MET A 13 25.16 17.98 17.00
C MET A 13 25.41 18.73 15.68
N LEU A 14 24.45 19.56 15.26
CA LEU A 14 24.58 20.38 14.05
C LEU A 14 25.74 21.36 14.19
N LYS A 15 25.85 22.06 15.32
CA LYS A 15 26.92 23.01 15.59
C LYS A 15 28.30 22.35 15.55
N ARG A 16 28.46 21.16 16.14
CA ARG A 16 29.72 20.40 16.10
C ARG A 16 30.08 19.91 14.71
N MET A 17 29.09 19.53 13.91
CA MET A 17 29.29 19.11 12.51
C MET A 17 29.73 20.29 11.63
N TRP A 18 29.08 21.44 11.77
CA TRP A 18 29.43 22.65 11.01
C TRP A 18 30.76 23.26 11.45
N SER A 19 31.09 23.21 12.75
CA SER A 19 32.42 23.63 13.23
C SER A 19 33.53 22.64 12.85
N GLY A 20 33.22 21.34 12.74
CA GLY A 20 34.18 20.29 12.39
C GLY A 20 34.49 20.22 10.89
N ALA A 21 33.57 20.65 10.03
CA ALA A 21 33.74 20.66 8.58
C ALA A 21 34.59 21.84 8.05
N GLY A 22 35.09 22.72 8.92
CA GLY A 22 35.94 23.86 8.53
C GLY A 22 35.20 24.95 7.75
N VAL A 23 33.87 24.98 7.80
CA VAL A 23 33.06 26.03 7.15
C VAL A 23 33.07 27.26 8.08
N PRO A 24 33.73 28.37 7.71
CA PRO A 24 33.83 29.52 8.56
C PRO A 24 32.44 30.14 8.78
N LEU A 25 32.16 30.50 10.04
CA LEU A 25 30.95 31.24 10.41
C LEU A 25 30.84 32.53 9.58
N PRO A 26 29.61 32.96 9.22
CA PRO A 26 29.40 34.09 8.32
C PRO A 26 30.05 35.36 8.88
N GLY A 27 31.09 35.85 8.19
CA GLY A 27 31.86 37.03 8.60
C GLY A 27 33.32 37.09 8.13
N MET A 28 33.91 35.99 7.63
CA MET A 28 35.36 35.93 7.30
C MET A 28 35.69 35.27 5.96
N VAL A 29 34.88 35.50 4.93
CA VAL A 29 35.30 35.38 3.52
C VAL A 29 34.46 36.37 2.76
N ALA A 30 35.04 37.50 2.35
CA ALA A 30 34.41 38.30 1.31
C ALA A 30 34.34 37.39 0.07
N PRO A 31 33.14 36.97 -0.38
CA PRO A 31 33.02 36.19 -1.60
C PRO A 31 33.59 37.05 -2.71
N THR A 32 34.44 36.46 -3.55
CA THR A 32 34.83 37.07 -4.81
C THR A 32 33.56 37.56 -5.50
N LEU A 33 33.43 38.88 -5.70
CA LEU A 33 32.28 39.55 -6.32
C LEU A 33 32.27 39.31 -7.84
N ASP A 34 32.61 38.09 -8.26
CA ASP A 34 32.56 37.68 -9.65
C ASP A 34 31.16 37.11 -9.92
N ILE A 35 30.36 37.89 -10.65
CA ILE A 35 28.98 37.54 -10.98
C ILE A 35 28.94 36.24 -11.80
N ASP A 36 29.93 36.00 -12.66
CA ASP A 36 29.99 34.79 -13.48
C ASP A 36 30.25 33.53 -12.63
N GLU A 37 31.08 33.64 -11.59
CA GLU A 37 31.31 32.56 -10.63
C GLU A 37 30.05 32.30 -9.79
N LEU A 38 29.34 33.36 -9.38
CA LEU A 38 28.07 33.24 -8.66
C LEU A 38 27.01 32.54 -9.52
N ASP A 39 26.87 32.89 -10.80
CA ASP A 39 25.93 32.25 -11.71
C ASP A 39 26.23 30.76 -11.92
N LYS A 40 27.52 30.41 -12.04
CA LYS A 40 27.95 29.01 -12.11
C LYS A 40 27.61 28.25 -10.82
N ARG A 41 27.94 28.82 -9.65
CA ARG A 41 27.61 28.22 -8.35
C ARG A 41 26.09 28.08 -8.16
N ILE A 42 25.31 29.05 -8.61
CA ILE A 42 23.85 28.98 -8.60
C ILE A 42 23.38 27.82 -9.48
N GLY A 43 23.90 27.67 -10.70
CA GLY A 43 23.56 26.56 -11.60
C GLY A 43 23.87 25.18 -11.01
N ASP A 44 25.07 25.02 -10.43
CA ASP A 44 25.48 23.77 -9.80
C ASP A 44 24.60 23.43 -8.59
N LEU A 45 24.35 24.42 -7.71
CA LEU A 45 23.49 24.24 -6.53
C LEU A 45 22.03 23.98 -6.90
N ARG A 46 21.52 24.59 -7.99
CA ARG A 46 20.19 24.27 -8.53
C ARG A 46 20.11 22.83 -9.01
N THR A 47 21.15 22.32 -9.65
CA THR A 47 21.18 20.91 -10.09
C THR A 47 21.14 19.97 -8.89
N VAL A 48 21.93 20.27 -7.85
CA VAL A 48 21.91 19.52 -6.58
C VAL A 48 20.53 19.60 -5.93
N GLU A 49 19.91 20.78 -5.89
CA GLU A 49 18.55 20.98 -5.37
C GLU A 49 17.53 20.07 -6.08
N HIS A 50 17.57 20.01 -7.42
CA HIS A 50 16.67 19.15 -8.19
C HIS A 50 16.89 17.66 -7.90
N TRP A 51 18.13 17.20 -7.76
CA TRP A 51 18.42 15.81 -7.42
C TRP A 51 17.96 15.46 -5.99
N LEU A 52 18.14 16.36 -5.04
CA LEU A 52 17.66 16.17 -3.67
C LEU A 52 16.13 16.11 -3.61
N LYS A 53 15.44 16.97 -4.37
CA LYS A 53 13.97 16.90 -4.51
C LYS A 53 13.51 15.57 -5.08
N MET A 54 14.21 15.05 -6.08
CA MET A 54 13.91 13.73 -6.65
C MET A 54 14.08 12.61 -5.61
N ASN A 55 15.16 12.62 -4.83
CA ASN A 55 15.37 11.66 -3.74
C ASN A 55 14.26 11.75 -2.69
N LEU A 56 13.87 12.97 -2.31
CA LEU A 56 12.80 13.18 -1.35
C LEU A 56 11.48 12.60 -1.86
N ASN A 57 11.13 12.86 -3.12
CA ASN A 57 9.91 12.33 -3.73
C ASN A 57 9.91 10.78 -3.75
N MET A 58 11.04 10.16 -4.11
CA MET A 58 11.16 8.69 -4.12
C MET A 58 11.03 8.10 -2.71
N LEU A 59 11.62 8.76 -1.71
CA LEU A 59 11.51 8.33 -0.31
C LEU A 59 10.07 8.44 0.19
N GLN A 60 9.39 9.55 -0.09
CA GLN A 60 7.97 9.73 0.24
C GLN A 60 7.09 8.67 -0.41
N ALA A 61 7.31 8.36 -1.69
CA ALA A 61 6.58 7.30 -2.39
C ALA A 61 6.84 5.91 -1.76
N THR A 62 8.08 5.65 -1.33
CA THR A 62 8.42 4.40 -0.64
C THR A 62 7.70 4.28 0.70
N VAL A 63 7.66 5.37 1.49
CA VAL A 63 6.92 5.42 2.76
C VAL A 63 5.44 5.13 2.52
N GLN A 64 4.81 5.80 1.55
CA GLN A 64 3.41 5.55 1.21
C GLN A 64 3.17 4.10 0.77
N GLY A 65 4.09 3.52 0.00
CA GLY A 65 4.04 2.11 -0.37
C GLY A 65 4.05 1.18 0.84
N LEU A 66 4.91 1.45 1.83
CA LEU A 66 4.99 0.69 3.08
C LEU A 66 3.75 0.88 3.96
N GLU A 67 3.16 2.07 4.00
CA GLU A 67 1.92 2.33 4.73
C GLU A 67 0.74 1.55 4.15
N VAL A 68 0.67 1.42 2.82
CA VAL A 68 -0.32 0.57 2.14
C VAL A 68 -0.08 -0.92 2.41
N GLN A 69 1.18 -1.37 2.47
CA GLN A 69 1.49 -2.75 2.86
C GLN A 69 1.09 -3.03 4.30
N ARG A 70 1.35 -2.08 5.20
CA ARG A 70 0.96 -2.17 6.61
C ARG A 70 -0.56 -2.24 6.77
N SER A 71 -1.33 -1.42 6.05
CA SER A 71 -2.79 -1.43 6.14
C SER A 71 -3.41 -2.74 5.62
N ARG A 72 -2.83 -3.32 4.55
CA ARG A 72 -3.22 -4.65 4.05
C ARG A 72 -2.94 -5.75 5.08
N LEU A 73 -1.76 -5.75 5.70
CA LEU A 73 -1.42 -6.71 6.75
C LEU A 73 -2.30 -6.55 7.99
N ALA A 74 -2.62 -5.31 8.37
CA ALA A 74 -3.53 -5.03 9.47
C ALA A 74 -4.95 -5.56 9.20
N ALA A 75 -5.45 -5.42 7.96
CA ALA A 75 -6.74 -5.98 7.55
C ALA A 75 -6.74 -7.53 7.62
N LEU A 76 -5.68 -8.18 7.14
CA LEU A 76 -5.53 -9.64 7.25
C LEU A 76 -5.51 -10.10 8.71
N LYS A 77 -4.78 -9.38 9.58
CA LYS A 77 -4.75 -9.69 11.01
C LYS A 77 -6.12 -9.49 11.68
N ALA A 78 -6.85 -8.44 11.32
CA ALA A 78 -8.19 -8.20 11.84
C ALA A 78 -9.17 -9.32 11.44
N MET A 79 -9.13 -9.75 10.17
CA MET A 79 -9.94 -10.87 9.67
C MET A 79 -9.56 -12.18 10.37
N ALA A 80 -8.27 -12.48 10.52
CA ALA A 80 -7.81 -13.68 11.24
C ALA A 80 -8.32 -13.70 12.70
N THR A 81 -8.26 -12.55 13.39
CA THR A 81 -8.81 -12.44 14.75
C THR A 81 -10.33 -12.64 14.76
N GLN A 82 -11.07 -12.07 13.81
CA GLN A 82 -12.52 -12.30 13.69
C GLN A 82 -12.87 -13.75 13.40
N THR A 83 -12.15 -14.42 12.51
CA THR A 83 -12.35 -15.84 12.23
C THR A 83 -12.00 -16.70 13.45
N SER A 84 -10.94 -16.39 14.19
CA SER A 84 -10.63 -17.09 15.45
C SER A 84 -11.66 -16.85 16.56
N ALA A 85 -12.27 -15.66 16.63
CA ALA A 85 -13.37 -15.36 17.54
C ALA A 85 -14.68 -16.04 17.12
N SER A 86 -14.87 -16.26 15.81
CA SER A 86 -16.00 -17.01 15.24
C SER A 86 -15.79 -18.53 15.23
N ALA A 87 -14.55 -19.02 15.36
CA ALA A 87 -14.20 -20.44 15.40
C ALA A 87 -14.61 -21.13 16.72
N GLY A 88 -15.27 -20.41 17.63
CA GLY A 88 -16.07 -20.99 18.71
C GLY A 88 -17.35 -21.70 18.25
N GLY A 89 -17.64 -21.77 16.94
CA GLY A 89 -18.79 -22.49 16.41
C GLY A 89 -18.60 -23.04 14.98
N ALA A 90 -18.77 -24.35 14.87
CA ALA A 90 -18.99 -25.15 13.64
C ALA A 90 -17.80 -25.41 12.70
N GLY A 91 -17.08 -26.50 13.01
CA GLY A 91 -16.93 -27.69 12.15
C GLY A 91 -16.75 -27.56 10.63
N THR A 92 -15.60 -28.08 10.18
CA THR A 92 -15.34 -28.76 8.90
C THR A 92 -15.39 -27.93 7.60
N ALA A 93 -14.23 -27.34 7.24
CA ALA A 93 -13.66 -27.23 5.86
C ALA A 93 -12.63 -26.08 5.71
N GLN A 94 -12.20 -25.40 6.78
CA GLN A 94 -11.34 -24.20 6.69
C GLN A 94 -9.84 -24.36 7.02
N ASP A 95 -9.36 -25.56 7.39
CA ASP A 95 -7.94 -25.73 7.80
C ASP A 95 -6.94 -25.90 6.65
N ASN A 96 -7.36 -25.74 5.39
CA ASN A 96 -6.45 -25.79 4.24
C ASN A 96 -6.02 -24.38 3.81
N PRO A 97 -4.75 -23.97 4.02
CA PRO A 97 -4.26 -22.64 3.64
C PRO A 97 -4.33 -22.38 2.13
N PHE A 98 -4.35 -23.44 1.31
CA PHE A 98 -4.60 -23.36 -0.13
C PHE A 98 -6.03 -22.90 -0.47
N VAL A 99 -7.03 -23.35 0.29
CA VAL A 99 -8.44 -22.94 0.12
C VAL A 99 -8.64 -21.52 0.62
N ALA A 100 -7.97 -21.14 1.71
CA ALA A 100 -7.97 -19.77 2.22
C ALA A 100 -7.35 -18.76 1.22
N ALA A 101 -6.33 -19.16 0.44
CA ALA A 101 -5.74 -18.32 -0.60
C ALA A 101 -6.65 -18.14 -1.84
N MET A 102 -7.61 -19.05 -2.06
CA MET A 102 -8.53 -19.04 -3.20
C MET A 102 -9.82 -18.25 -2.91
N TRP A 103 -9.95 -17.66 -1.72
CA TRP A 103 -11.16 -16.95 -1.27
C TRP A 103 -11.68 -15.85 -2.23
N PRO A 104 -10.84 -15.03 -2.91
CA PRO A 104 -11.35 -13.97 -3.79
C PRO A 104 -11.99 -14.56 -5.05
N TRP A 105 -11.50 -15.72 -5.50
CA TRP A 105 -12.02 -16.43 -6.66
C TRP A 105 -13.24 -17.29 -6.31
N ASN A 106 -13.31 -17.83 -5.09
CA ASN A 106 -14.44 -18.63 -4.62
C ASN A 106 -15.72 -17.79 -4.45
N MET A 107 -15.60 -16.52 -4.06
CA MET A 107 -16.75 -15.61 -3.97
C MET A 107 -17.35 -15.22 -5.32
N MET A 108 -16.63 -15.47 -6.43
CA MET A 108 -17.08 -15.16 -7.78
C MET A 108 -17.68 -16.37 -8.51
N GLN A 109 -17.75 -17.53 -7.84
CA GLN A 109 -18.41 -18.70 -8.39
C GLN A 109 -19.94 -18.54 -8.27
N PRO A 110 -20.70 -18.72 -9.37
CA PRO A 110 -22.15 -18.86 -9.29
C PRO A 110 -22.49 -20.11 -8.45
N PRO A 111 -23.59 -20.11 -7.68
CA PRO A 111 -23.99 -21.28 -6.90
C PRO A 111 -24.16 -22.50 -7.83
N PRO A 112 -23.81 -23.71 -7.39
CA PRO A 112 -24.01 -24.90 -8.19
C PRO A 112 -25.51 -24.99 -8.51
N ALA A 113 -25.83 -25.02 -9.80
CA ALA A 113 -27.19 -25.25 -10.24
C ALA A 113 -27.61 -26.64 -9.74
N ASP A 114 -28.53 -26.67 -8.79
CA ASP A 114 -29.15 -27.89 -8.28
C ASP A 114 -29.70 -28.69 -9.46
N SER A 115 -29.00 -29.76 -9.82
CA SER A 115 -29.51 -30.79 -10.71
C SER A 115 -30.49 -31.65 -9.92
N ASP A 116 -31.65 -31.08 -9.59
CA ASP A 116 -32.71 -31.82 -8.91
C ASP A 116 -33.48 -32.66 -9.92
N LYS A 117 -32.99 -33.89 -10.12
CA LYS A 117 -33.76 -34.97 -10.74
C LYS A 117 -34.83 -35.41 -9.74
N SER A 118 -36.06 -34.92 -9.92
CA SER A 118 -37.32 -35.72 -9.98
C SER A 118 -38.52 -34.96 -9.41
N ALA A 119 -39.44 -34.51 -10.28
CA ALA A 119 -40.89 -34.61 -10.04
C ALA A 119 -41.69 -34.36 -11.34
N LYS A 120 -42.27 -35.47 -11.81
CA LYS A 120 -43.30 -35.73 -12.84
C LYS A 120 -44.18 -34.56 -13.35
N PRO A 121 -44.56 -34.55 -14.65
CA PRO A 121 -45.38 -33.50 -15.25
C PRO A 121 -46.88 -33.63 -14.90
N PRO A 122 -47.65 -32.53 -14.83
CA PRO A 122 -49.09 -32.61 -14.97
C PRO A 122 -49.46 -32.57 -16.46
N ASP A 123 -49.93 -33.72 -16.90
CA ASP A 123 -50.65 -33.95 -18.14
C ASP A 123 -51.89 -33.05 -18.24
N LYS A 124 -51.96 -32.22 -19.28
CA LYS A 124 -53.21 -31.70 -19.85
C LYS A 124 -53.03 -31.54 -21.36
N THR A 125 -53.44 -32.57 -22.09
CA THR A 125 -53.86 -32.47 -23.50
C THR A 125 -55.41 -32.58 -23.47
N PRO A 126 -56.20 -31.83 -24.27
CA PRO A 126 -56.12 -31.97 -25.72
C PRO A 126 -56.44 -30.73 -26.60
N ALA A 127 -55.88 -30.82 -27.82
CA ALA A 127 -56.44 -30.35 -29.09
C ALA A 127 -56.54 -28.82 -29.35
N ALA A 128 -55.77 -28.35 -30.34
CA ALA A 128 -56.33 -28.02 -31.66
C ALA A 128 -55.25 -27.55 -32.67
N ARG A 129 -55.10 -28.36 -33.73
CA ARG A 129 -54.89 -27.98 -35.14
C ARG A 129 -53.69 -27.11 -35.56
N LYS A 130 -52.75 -27.79 -36.23
CA LYS A 130 -52.01 -27.28 -37.40
C LYS A 130 -52.99 -27.06 -38.58
N PRO A 131 -52.70 -26.12 -39.50
CA PRO A 131 -51.88 -26.41 -40.70
C PRO A 131 -50.83 -25.29 -40.95
N ARG A 132 -49.56 -25.54 -41.28
CA ARG A 132 -48.93 -26.07 -42.51
C ARG A 132 -49.06 -25.16 -43.76
N ALA A 133 -47.90 -24.88 -44.37
CA ALA A 133 -47.61 -24.17 -45.64
C ALA A 133 -47.76 -22.64 -45.56
N ARG A 134 -46.89 -21.81 -46.15
CA ARG A 134 -46.30 -21.75 -47.51
C ARG A 134 -45.31 -20.54 -47.44
N LYS A 135 -44.23 -20.35 -48.20
CA LYS A 135 -43.81 -20.74 -49.53
C LYS A 135 -42.33 -20.33 -49.67
#